data_AF-W2MZD2-F1
#
_entry.id   AF-W2MZD2-F1
#
_cell.length_a   1.000
_cell.length_b   1.000
_cell.length_c   1.000
_cell.angle_alpha   90.00
_cell.angle_beta   90.00
_cell.angle_gamma   90.00
#
_symmetry.space_group_name_H-M   'P 1'
#
loop_
_entity.id
_entity.type
_entity.pdbx_description
1 polymer ?
#
loop_
_entity_poly.entity_id
_entity_poly.type
_entity_poly.pdbx_seq_one_letter_code
_entity_poly.pdbx_strand_id
1 'polypeptide(L)'
;MPPAIIGVKWRHVHYDCTRASVHVGLTLFLGACHFPVRLRRHSQKHRQVPTTMATTSHFWDEWEHNYAPVGNDITLHYIDVGPRDATPVVLVHGWPDLWFGWRYQIQTLSKTYRVIAPDMRGFGRSSTPQTVEGYGTKKVTGDLAGLLDFLNIPRAVFV
;
A
#
# COMPACT_ATOMS: atom_id res chain seq x y z
N MET A 1 -4.97 -1.71 -43.61
CA MET A 1 -3.67 -1.85 -42.91
C MET A 1 -3.92 -1.60 -41.43
N PRO A 2 -3.81 -2.60 -40.52
CA PRO A 2 -3.95 -2.35 -39.08
C PRO A 2 -2.61 -1.87 -38.48
N PRO A 3 -2.61 -0.99 -37.47
CA PRO A 3 -1.39 -0.47 -36.87
C PRO A 3 -0.74 -1.50 -35.93
N ALA A 4 0.60 -1.46 -35.89
CA ALA A 4 1.45 -2.35 -35.14
C ALA A 4 1.31 -2.15 -33.61
N ILE A 5 1.06 -3.23 -32.89
CA ILE A 5 1.15 -3.30 -31.43
C ILE A 5 2.62 -3.38 -31.04
N ILE A 6 3.10 -2.38 -30.29
CA ILE A 6 4.45 -2.34 -29.75
C ILE A 6 4.51 -3.36 -28.59
N GLY A 7 5.19 -4.48 -28.83
CA GLY A 7 5.33 -5.57 -27.85
C GLY A 7 6.21 -5.16 -26.67
N VAL A 8 5.61 -5.05 -25.49
CA VAL A 8 6.35 -4.93 -24.22
C VAL A 8 6.88 -6.30 -23.83
N LYS A 9 8.21 -6.46 -23.87
CA LYS A 9 8.90 -7.70 -23.50
C LYS A 9 9.04 -7.77 -21.98
N TRP A 10 8.17 -8.54 -21.33
CA TRP A 10 8.27 -8.85 -19.90
C TRP A 10 9.42 -9.84 -19.65
N ARG A 11 10.35 -9.47 -18.77
CA ARG A 11 11.38 -10.39 -18.27
C ARG A 11 10.78 -11.13 -17.07
N HIS A 12 10.57 -12.44 -17.19
CA HIS A 12 10.11 -13.26 -16.07
C HIS A 12 11.16 -13.28 -14.97
N VAL A 13 10.77 -12.88 -13.77
CA VAL A 13 11.53 -13.07 -12.53
C VAL A 13 10.80 -14.15 -11.74
N HIS A 14 11.44 -15.31 -11.56
CA HIS A 14 10.95 -16.35 -10.67
C HIS A 14 11.25 -15.95 -9.22
N TYR A 15 10.21 -15.90 -8.38
CA TYR A 15 10.36 -15.83 -6.93
C TYR A 15 10.31 -17.24 -6.36
N ASP A 16 11.39 -17.66 -5.67
CA ASP A 16 11.43 -18.87 -4.84
C ASP A 16 11.18 -18.48 -3.38
N CYS A 17 10.10 -19.02 -2.79
CA CYS A 17 9.55 -18.65 -1.49
C CYS A 17 9.97 -19.60 -0.34
N THR A 18 11.02 -20.41 -0.52
CA THR A 18 11.27 -21.57 0.37
C THR A 18 12.38 -21.45 1.41
N ARG A 19 12.81 -20.25 1.84
CA ARG A 19 13.89 -20.16 2.86
C ARG A 19 13.62 -19.19 4.01
N ALA A 20 12.89 -19.67 5.02
CA ALA A 20 12.98 -19.17 6.38
C ALA A 20 13.03 -20.36 7.36
N SER A 21 14.19 -20.63 7.93
CA SER A 21 14.35 -21.60 9.03
C SER A 21 14.76 -20.84 10.28
N VAL A 22 13.93 -20.90 11.32
CA VAL A 22 14.20 -20.34 12.65
C VAL A 22 14.72 -21.49 13.53
N HIS A 23 15.96 -21.39 14.01
CA HIS A 23 16.53 -22.34 14.98
C HIS A 23 16.07 -21.95 16.40
N VAL A 24 15.37 -22.85 17.08
CA VAL A 24 15.09 -22.74 18.52
C VAL A 24 16.10 -23.61 19.27
N GLY A 25 17.07 -22.98 19.91
CA GLY A 25 18.04 -23.63 20.80
C GLY A 25 17.57 -23.56 22.25
N LEU A 26 17.09 -24.68 22.78
CA LEU A 26 16.79 -24.87 24.20
C LEU A 26 18.07 -25.30 24.93
N THR A 27 18.59 -24.47 25.83
CA THR A 27 19.64 -24.88 26.79
C THR A 27 19.13 -24.65 28.21
N LEU A 28 18.88 -25.74 28.92
CA LEU A 28 18.52 -25.77 30.33
C LEU A 28 19.77 -25.52 31.19
N PHE A 29 19.75 -24.47 32.00
CA PHE A 29 20.62 -24.33 33.16
C PHE A 29 19.75 -24.23 34.42
N LEU A 30 19.78 -25.28 35.24
CA LEU A 30 19.25 -25.25 36.61
C LEU A 30 20.23 -24.47 37.50
N GLY A 31 19.78 -23.34 38.03
CA GLY A 31 20.47 -22.59 39.07
C GLY A 31 19.43 -21.85 39.92
N ALA A 32 19.08 -22.43 41.06
CA ALA A 32 18.09 -21.87 41.98
C ALA A 32 18.70 -20.71 42.80
N CYS A 33 18.49 -19.47 42.35
CA CYS A 33 18.74 -18.28 43.17
C CYS A 33 17.42 -17.82 43.81
N HIS A 34 17.29 -18.02 45.12
CA HIS A 34 16.18 -17.47 45.90
C HIS A 34 16.38 -15.97 46.11
N PHE A 35 15.78 -15.15 45.25
CA PHE A 35 15.55 -13.72 45.52
C PHE A 35 14.19 -13.53 46.17
N PRO A 36 14.09 -12.82 47.31
CA PRO A 36 12.78 -12.47 47.87
C PRO A 36 12.06 -11.50 46.93
N VAL A 37 11.02 -11.99 46.25
CA VAL A 37 10.12 -11.16 45.44
C VAL A 37 9.31 -10.27 46.38
N ARG A 38 9.79 -9.04 46.60
CA ARG A 38 8.99 -8.00 47.27
C ARG A 38 7.96 -7.49 46.26
N LEU A 39 6.73 -7.99 46.36
CA LEU A 39 5.58 -7.48 45.62
C LEU A 39 5.37 -6.00 45.97
N ARG A 40 5.94 -5.12 45.14
CA ARG A 40 5.60 -3.69 45.16
C ARG A 40 4.20 -3.60 44.58
N ARG A 41 3.19 -3.38 45.43
CA ARG A 41 1.85 -3.01 44.96
C ARG A 41 2.00 -1.73 44.15
N HIS A 42 2.03 -1.85 42.83
CA HIS A 42 1.92 -0.70 41.95
C HIS A 42 0.48 -0.23 42.09
N SER A 43 0.26 0.77 42.95
CA SER A 43 -1.00 1.51 42.93
C SER A 43 -1.07 2.19 41.57
N GLN A 44 -1.83 1.58 40.67
CA GLN A 44 -2.18 2.15 39.39
C GLN A 44 -3.14 3.30 39.70
N LYS A 45 -2.60 4.47 40.04
CA LYS A 45 -3.38 5.70 40.00
C LYS A 45 -3.85 5.83 38.57
N HIS A 46 -5.15 5.61 38.35
CA HIS A 46 -5.81 5.90 37.09
C HIS A 46 -5.53 7.38 36.79
N ARG A 47 -4.49 7.64 35.99
CA ARG A 47 -4.27 8.94 35.39
C ARG A 47 -5.43 9.08 34.41
N GLN A 48 -6.46 9.83 34.82
CA GLN A 48 -7.50 10.25 33.90
C GLN A 48 -6.81 11.05 32.81
N VAL A 49 -6.69 10.44 31.64
CA VAL A 49 -6.36 11.14 30.41
C VAL A 49 -7.59 12.00 30.13
N PRO A 50 -7.47 13.33 30.07
CA PRO A 50 -8.63 14.17 29.81
C PRO A 50 -9.23 13.78 28.45
N THR A 51 -10.51 13.41 28.47
CA THR A 51 -11.33 13.15 27.27
C THR A 51 -11.66 14.47 26.59
N THR A 52 -10.64 15.18 26.11
CA THR A 52 -10.85 16.17 25.06
C THR A 52 -10.81 15.38 23.76
N MET A 53 -11.94 15.30 23.06
CA MET A 53 -12.03 14.78 21.69
C MET A 53 -11.23 15.71 20.76
N ALA A 54 -9.90 15.66 20.85
CA ALA A 54 -9.03 16.26 19.86
C ALA A 54 -9.10 15.35 18.63
N THR A 55 -9.93 15.72 17.65
CA THR A 55 -9.84 15.15 16.30
C THR A 55 -8.41 15.39 15.83
N THR A 56 -7.56 14.38 15.96
CA THR A 56 -6.17 14.49 15.55
C THR A 56 -6.18 14.25 14.06
N SER A 57 -6.32 15.31 13.26
CA SER A 57 -6.24 15.19 11.80
C SER A 57 -4.83 14.74 11.46
N HIS A 58 -4.72 13.60 10.80
CA HIS A 58 -3.46 13.16 10.26
C HIS A 58 -3.21 13.85 8.92
N PHE A 59 -1.94 14.05 8.55
CA PHE A 59 -1.59 14.75 7.32
C PHE A 59 -2.13 14.07 6.05
N TRP A 60 -2.45 12.77 6.10
CA TRP A 60 -3.05 12.04 4.98
C TRP A 60 -4.55 12.30 4.83
N ASP A 61 -5.22 12.85 5.84
CA ASP A 61 -6.65 13.21 5.75
C ASP A 61 -6.88 14.41 4.81
N GLU A 62 -5.81 15.16 4.51
CA GLU A 62 -5.83 16.32 3.61
C GLU A 62 -5.72 15.95 2.13
N TRP A 63 -5.39 14.69 1.81
CA TRP A 63 -5.18 14.28 0.43
C TRP A 63 -6.49 14.02 -0.31
N GLU A 64 -6.54 14.50 -1.55
CA GLU A 64 -7.72 14.36 -2.40
C GLU A 64 -7.89 12.92 -2.87
N HIS A 65 -9.08 12.38 -2.62
CA HIS A 65 -9.51 11.09 -3.12
C HIS A 65 -10.11 11.24 -4.52
N ASN A 66 -9.38 10.74 -5.51
CA ASN A 66 -9.75 10.83 -6.92
C ASN A 66 -10.27 9.50 -7.45
N TYR A 67 -10.99 9.56 -8.58
CA TYR A 67 -11.55 8.38 -9.25
C TYR A 67 -11.30 8.46 -10.76
N ALA A 68 -10.84 7.37 -11.35
CA ALA A 68 -10.54 7.27 -12.77
C ALA A 68 -11.29 6.09 -13.40
N PRO A 69 -12.17 6.31 -14.39
CA PRO A 69 -12.71 5.22 -15.21
C PRO A 69 -11.61 4.70 -16.15
N VAL A 70 -11.20 3.44 -15.96
CA VAL A 70 -10.06 2.83 -16.68
C VAL A 70 -10.50 1.74 -17.69
N GLY A 71 -11.81 1.56 -17.87
CA GLY A 71 -12.42 0.69 -18.88
C GLY A 71 -13.06 -0.59 -18.33
N ASN A 72 -13.90 -1.26 -19.13
CA ASN A 72 -14.67 -2.45 -18.75
C ASN A 72 -15.45 -2.30 -17.42
N ASP A 73 -16.08 -1.13 -17.23
CA ASP A 73 -16.84 -0.78 -16.02
C ASP A 73 -16.01 -0.75 -14.73
N ILE A 74 -14.69 -0.54 -14.86
CA ILE A 74 -13.78 -0.40 -13.73
C ILE A 74 -13.47 1.08 -13.51
N THR A 75 -13.71 1.52 -12.28
CA THR A 75 -13.26 2.79 -11.75
C THR A 75 -12.25 2.51 -10.65
N LEU A 76 -11.07 3.11 -10.75
CA LEU A 76 -10.08 3.06 -9.68
C LEU A 76 -10.18 4.30 -8.81
N HIS A 77 -10.24 4.10 -7.49
CA HIS A 77 -9.89 5.11 -6.52
C HIS A 77 -8.37 5.29 -6.48
N TYR A 78 -7.90 6.53 -6.33
CA TYR A 78 -6.48 6.82 -6.14
C TYR A 78 -6.24 8.12 -5.37
N ILE A 79 -5.02 8.24 -4.85
CA ILE A 79 -4.45 9.48 -4.33
C ILE A 79 -3.39 9.98 -5.30
N ASP A 80 -3.32 11.28 -5.56
CA ASP A 80 -2.35 11.89 -6.48
C ASP A 80 -1.75 13.18 -5.89
N VAL A 81 -0.54 13.08 -5.36
CA VAL A 81 0.10 14.11 -4.53
C VAL A 81 1.48 14.46 -5.07
N GLY A 82 1.81 15.75 -5.05
CA GLY A 82 3.10 16.29 -5.50
C GLY A 82 2.98 17.16 -6.75
N PRO A 83 4.10 17.74 -7.22
CA PRO A 83 4.09 18.66 -8.36
C PRO A 83 3.63 17.96 -9.65
N ARG A 84 2.78 18.61 -10.45
CA ARG A 84 2.16 17.99 -11.64
C ARG A 84 3.14 17.76 -12.79
N ASP A 85 4.23 18.52 -12.80
CA ASP A 85 5.34 18.48 -13.74
C ASP A 85 6.51 17.57 -13.30
N ALA A 86 6.46 17.02 -12.08
CA ALA A 86 7.47 16.10 -11.58
C ALA A 86 7.35 14.70 -12.20
N THR A 87 8.42 13.91 -12.05
CA THR A 87 8.44 12.51 -12.55
C THR A 87 7.35 11.69 -11.85
N PRO A 88 6.43 11.04 -12.60
CA PRO A 88 5.37 10.23 -12.00
C PRO A 88 5.88 8.90 -11.44
N VAL A 89 5.45 8.58 -10.22
CA VAL A 89 5.71 7.32 -9.52
C VAL A 89 4.36 6.73 -9.10
N VAL A 90 4.06 5.52 -9.56
CA VAL A 90 2.86 4.78 -9.20
C VAL A 90 3.21 3.74 -8.14
N LEU A 91 2.61 3.86 -6.95
CA LEU A 91 2.81 2.93 -5.85
C LEU A 91 1.69 1.88 -5.85
N VAL A 92 2.01 0.65 -6.26
CA VAL A 92 1.05 -0.44 -6.42
C VAL A 92 1.06 -1.30 -5.16
N HIS A 93 -0.05 -1.35 -4.44
CA HIS A 93 -0.14 -2.17 -3.23
C HIS A 93 -0.34 -3.67 -3.56
N GLY A 94 0.03 -4.53 -2.59
CA GLY A 94 -0.15 -5.98 -2.66
C GLY A 94 -1.39 -6.48 -1.91
N TRP A 95 -1.39 -7.75 -1.54
CA TRP A 95 -2.43 -8.36 -0.70
C TRP A 95 -1.90 -8.70 0.70
N PRO A 96 -2.65 -8.45 1.79
CA PRO A 96 -3.83 -7.58 1.88
C PRO A 96 -3.40 -6.15 2.23
N ASP A 97 -3.63 -5.18 1.34
CA ASP A 97 -3.31 -3.77 1.58
C ASP A 97 -4.22 -2.84 0.74
N LEU A 98 -4.06 -1.53 0.93
CA LEU A 98 -4.70 -0.43 0.21
C LEU A 98 -3.65 0.61 -0.22
N TRP A 99 -4.06 1.67 -0.93
CA TRP A 99 -3.19 2.85 -1.15
C TRP A 99 -2.57 3.36 0.18
N PHE A 100 -3.32 3.21 1.27
CA PHE A 100 -2.99 3.70 2.60
C PHE A 100 -1.74 3.05 3.22
N GLY A 101 -1.35 1.86 2.77
CA GLY A 101 -0.10 1.21 3.14
C GLY A 101 1.11 2.10 2.87
N TRP A 102 1.03 2.92 1.83
CA TRP A 102 2.09 3.83 1.38
C TRP A 102 2.07 5.22 2.02
N ARG A 103 1.16 5.52 2.95
CA ARG A 103 0.95 6.90 3.46
C ARG A 103 2.22 7.60 3.96
N TYR A 104 3.18 6.88 4.53
CA TYR A 104 4.45 7.48 4.97
C TYR A 104 5.42 7.72 3.81
N GLN A 105 5.42 6.85 2.81
CA GLN A 105 6.22 6.99 1.60
C GLN A 105 5.69 8.12 0.73
N ILE A 106 4.37 8.23 0.55
CA ILE A 106 3.72 9.31 -0.19
C ILE A 106 4.15 10.66 0.39
N GLN A 107 4.12 10.84 1.71
CA GLN A 107 4.52 12.08 2.38
C GLN A 107 5.94 12.54 2.03
N THR A 108 6.87 11.59 1.90
CA THR A 108 8.27 11.90 1.61
C THR A 108 8.51 12.08 0.11
N LEU A 109 8.01 11.14 -0.70
CA LEU A 109 8.23 11.12 -2.15
C LEU A 109 7.55 12.29 -2.87
N SER A 110 6.36 12.69 -2.42
CA SER A 110 5.59 13.79 -3.03
C SER A 110 6.25 15.16 -2.95
N LYS A 111 7.32 15.31 -2.15
CA LYS A 111 8.14 16.53 -2.11
C LYS A 111 8.97 16.73 -3.38
N THR A 112 9.17 15.67 -4.16
CA THR A 112 10.05 15.68 -5.34
C THR A 112 9.43 14.99 -6.56
N TYR A 113 8.54 14.03 -6.34
CA TYR A 113 7.86 13.24 -7.38
C TYR A 113 6.37 13.53 -7.41
N ARG A 114 5.70 13.25 -8.54
CA ARG A 114 4.25 13.11 -8.58
C ARG A 114 3.90 11.69 -8.17
N VAL A 115 3.34 11.50 -6.99
CA VAL A 115 3.07 10.18 -6.42
C VAL A 115 1.60 9.85 -6.61
N ILE A 116 1.35 8.74 -7.30
CA ILE A 116 0.01 8.22 -7.57
C ILE A 116 -0.12 6.87 -6.85
N ALA A 117 -1.11 6.73 -5.98
CA ALA A 117 -1.35 5.52 -5.22
C ALA A 117 -2.81 5.08 -5.40
N PRO A 118 -3.09 4.14 -6.31
CA PRO A 118 -4.43 3.60 -6.50
C PRO A 118 -4.77 2.52 -5.46
N ASP A 119 -6.05 2.40 -5.14
CA ASP A 119 -6.61 1.13 -4.68
C ASP A 119 -6.76 0.21 -5.91
N MET A 120 -6.21 -1.00 -5.85
CA MET A 120 -6.29 -1.96 -6.94
C MET A 120 -7.73 -2.47 -7.12
N ARG A 121 -8.08 -2.98 -8.31
CA ARG A 121 -9.39 -3.59 -8.56
C ARG A 121 -9.76 -4.59 -7.46
N GLY A 122 -10.97 -4.48 -6.91
CA GLY A 122 -11.44 -5.29 -5.81
C GLY A 122 -10.97 -4.87 -4.41
N PHE A 123 -10.29 -3.73 -4.28
CA PHE A 123 -9.83 -3.20 -3.00
C PHE A 123 -10.38 -1.80 -2.72
N GLY A 124 -10.51 -1.50 -1.42
CA GLY A 124 -10.82 -0.18 -0.91
C GLY A 124 -12.04 0.44 -1.57
N ARG A 125 -11.83 1.58 -2.25
CA ARG A 125 -12.89 2.34 -2.92
C ARG A 125 -12.95 2.12 -4.44
N SER A 126 -12.15 1.22 -4.98
CA SER A 126 -12.16 0.84 -6.39
C SER A 126 -13.28 -0.14 -6.71
N SER A 127 -13.65 -0.25 -7.99
CA SER A 127 -14.63 -1.23 -8.44
C SER A 127 -14.22 -2.67 -8.10
N THR A 128 -15.21 -3.48 -7.71
CA THR A 128 -15.04 -4.89 -7.34
C THR A 128 -15.77 -5.79 -8.33
N PRO A 129 -15.06 -6.38 -9.31
CA PRO A 129 -15.63 -7.38 -10.21
C PRO A 129 -16.27 -8.54 -9.43
N GLN A 130 -17.45 -8.98 -9.88
CA GLN A 130 -18.23 -10.02 -9.21
C GLN A 130 -17.81 -11.45 -9.60
N THR A 131 -17.03 -11.59 -10.67
CA THR A 131 -16.58 -12.88 -11.19
C THR A 131 -15.07 -13.03 -11.03
N VAL A 132 -14.60 -14.27 -10.93
CA VAL A 132 -13.17 -14.58 -10.80
C VAL A 132 -12.40 -14.19 -12.06
N GLU A 133 -13.03 -14.31 -13.23
CA GLU A 133 -12.51 -13.89 -14.54
C GLU A 133 -12.36 -12.37 -14.64
N GLY A 134 -13.05 -11.65 -13.76
CA GLY A 134 -12.86 -10.23 -13.51
C GLY A 134 -11.52 -9.90 -12.86
N TYR A 135 -10.68 -10.87 -12.52
CA TYR A 135 -9.35 -10.65 -11.96
C TYR A 135 -8.27 -11.30 -12.83
N GLY A 136 -7.02 -10.88 -12.61
CA GLY A 136 -5.86 -11.44 -13.29
C GLY A 136 -4.87 -10.37 -13.72
N THR A 137 -3.62 -10.77 -13.90
CA THR A 137 -2.50 -9.86 -14.15
C THR A 137 -2.74 -8.94 -15.34
N LYS A 138 -3.28 -9.46 -16.45
CA LYS A 138 -3.57 -8.64 -17.65
C LYS A 138 -4.59 -7.54 -17.39
N LYS A 139 -5.61 -7.83 -16.58
CA LYS A 139 -6.66 -6.87 -16.21
C LYS A 139 -6.08 -5.80 -15.28
N VAL A 140 -5.31 -6.23 -14.28
CA VAL A 140 -4.58 -5.34 -13.37
C VAL A 140 -3.63 -4.41 -14.12
N THR A 141 -2.77 -4.93 -15.01
CA THR A 141 -1.85 -4.09 -15.80
C THR A 141 -2.60 -3.18 -16.77
N GLY A 142 -3.75 -3.63 -17.28
CA GLY A 142 -4.62 -2.83 -18.13
C GLY A 142 -5.23 -1.65 -17.39
N ASP A 143 -5.67 -1.84 -16.16
CA ASP A 143 -6.20 -0.75 -15.33
C ASP A 143 -5.13 0.29 -15.00
N LEU A 144 -3.91 -0.17 -14.68
CA LEU A 144 -2.79 0.73 -14.41
C LEU A 144 -2.40 1.53 -15.66
N ALA A 145 -2.41 0.91 -16.84
CA ALA A 145 -2.21 1.62 -18.10
C ALA A 145 -3.34 2.62 -18.36
N GLY A 146 -4.59 2.20 -18.17
CA GLY A 146 -5.77 3.07 -18.32
C GLY A 146 -5.78 4.25 -17.34
N LEU A 147 -5.24 4.07 -16.13
CA LEU A 147 -5.04 5.14 -15.17
C LEU A 147 -4.03 6.17 -15.67
N LEU A 148 -2.91 5.72 -16.25
CA LEU A 148 -1.93 6.62 -16.86
C LEU A 148 -2.51 7.36 -18.06
N ASP A 149 -3.28 6.68 -18.92
CA ASP A 149 -3.97 7.28 -20.05
C ASP A 149 -4.97 8.35 -19.58
N PHE A 150 -5.80 8.05 -18.57
CA PHE A 150 -6.75 9.00 -17.98
C PHE A 150 -6.07 10.26 -17.43
N LEU A 151 -4.88 10.10 -16.83
CA LEU A 151 -4.09 11.20 -16.26
C LEU A 151 -3.21 11.91 -17.29
N ASN A 152 -3.25 11.51 -18.57
CA ASN A 152 -2.37 11.97 -19.65
C ASN A 152 -0.87 11.82 -19.32
N ILE A 153 -0.50 10.72 -18.66
CA ILE A 153 0.88 10.41 -18.27
C ILE A 153 1.48 9.40 -19.25
N PRO A 154 2.45 9.80 -20.11
CA PRO A 154 2.98 8.89 -21.13
C PRO A 154 3.91 7.82 -20.54
N ARG A 155 4.56 8.08 -19.40
CA ARG A 155 5.51 7.18 -18.73
C ARG A 155 5.55 7.43 -17.22
N ALA A 156 5.71 6.36 -16.45
CA ALA A 156 5.85 6.40 -15.00
C ALA A 156 6.79 5.31 -14.51
N VAL A 157 7.33 5.49 -13.30
CA VAL A 157 7.99 4.43 -12.54
C VAL A 157 6.92 3.69 -11.71
N PHE A 158 6.93 2.37 -11.73
CA PHE A 158 6.07 1.54 -10.88
C PHE A 158 6.88 0.95 -9.73
N VAL A 159 6.29 0.97 -8.54
CA VAL A 159 6.83 0.40 -7.29
C VAL A 159 5.85 -0.63 -6.76
#